data_AF-A0A1Y4K731-F1
#
_entry.id   AF-A0A1Y4K731-F1
#
_cell.length_a   1.000
_cell.length_b   1.000
_cell.length_c   1.000
_cell.angle_alpha   90.00
_cell.angle_beta   90.00
_cell.angle_gamma   90.00
#
_symmetry.space_group_name_H-M   'P 1'
#
loop_
_entity.id
_entity.type
_entity.pdbx_description
1 polymer ?
#
loop_
_entity_poly.entity_id
_entity_poly.type
_entity_poly.pdbx_seq_one_letter_code
_entity_poly.pdbx_strand_id
1 'polypeptide(L)'
;MAKNLIVNCATCDARTMQEENYAHYETIVINSAALLTSPEGKAVMSKLPATLNCANVLEVARDVHLRAINGKHEIHDSDAVSPTPFYLVVNGVLTIHPHTQKQLEHCVGITVNGTLTCPESMYATLADVSVNGATTCYPDGAIVLKRNAVIDKVFALRAKNSLYWSARRMIMVDPQLDGASLRSKGASFRSKEVIVAQSKAGELVDLIDEQAQLILVPDHTAVVLDDITLDESTVGRYGKKLYVIGDVTVPQQNAALEGLEYLNVQGDIKVPQEHKDQLLSVLTEVSGAVKVTQPKGTVVEDKPYVKITKWMLEQQPKGILVSDCAFVHIADDIPREWIMERLHIEDCAVVQCCEALEDAVAMICEDVAQVGHADHMDGGGIGDTIKAALGGIKGALDTKVINATQYVL
;
A
#
# COMPACT_ATOMS: atom_id res chain seq x y z
N MET A 1 10.47 -3.78 -41.17
CA MET A 1 9.40 -3.71 -40.16
C MET A 1 9.89 -4.44 -38.93
N ALA A 2 9.51 -4.01 -37.73
CA ALA A 2 9.88 -4.72 -36.51
C ALA A 2 9.35 -6.16 -36.58
N LYS A 3 10.16 -7.13 -36.17
CA LYS A 3 9.82 -8.55 -36.12
C LYS A 3 9.04 -8.92 -34.86
N ASN A 4 9.21 -8.14 -33.79
CA ASN A 4 8.58 -8.39 -32.51
C ASN A 4 7.63 -7.24 -32.13
N LEU A 5 6.50 -7.58 -31.50
CA LEU A 5 5.56 -6.62 -30.93
C LEU A 5 5.43 -6.87 -29.42
N ILE A 6 5.64 -5.83 -28.62
CA ILE A 6 5.38 -5.84 -27.17
C ILE A 6 4.33 -4.78 -26.88
N VAL A 7 3.20 -5.19 -26.33
CA VAL A 7 2.12 -4.30 -25.89
C VAL A 7 2.06 -4.33 -24.37
N ASN A 8 2.38 -3.21 -23.73
CA ASN A 8 2.22 -3.00 -22.30
C ASN A 8 1.07 -2.03 -22.08
N CYS A 9 -0.03 -2.50 -21.52
CA CYS A 9 -1.15 -1.63 -21.20
C CYS A 9 -1.97 -2.06 -20.00
N ALA A 10 -2.71 -1.14 -19.36
CA ALA A 10 -3.61 -1.54 -18.28
C ALA A 10 -4.79 -2.34 -18.85
N THR A 11 -5.36 -1.92 -19.98
CA THR A 11 -6.46 -2.62 -20.66
C THR A 11 -6.18 -2.81 -22.14
N CYS A 12 -6.22 -4.05 -22.61
CA CYS A 12 -6.07 -4.42 -24.02
C CYS A 12 -7.42 -4.90 -24.57
N ASP A 13 -7.91 -4.33 -25.66
CA ASP A 13 -9.14 -4.76 -26.32
C ASP A 13 -8.81 -5.51 -27.63
N ALA A 14 -8.98 -6.82 -27.62
CA ALA A 14 -8.75 -7.70 -28.76
C ALA A 14 -10.04 -8.18 -29.44
N ARG A 15 -11.21 -7.62 -29.09
CA ARG A 15 -12.51 -8.09 -29.60
C ARG A 15 -12.65 -7.96 -31.11
N THR A 16 -11.96 -6.98 -31.69
CA THR A 16 -11.98 -6.62 -33.12
C THR A 16 -10.68 -6.95 -33.85
N MET A 17 -9.78 -7.71 -33.22
CA MET A 17 -8.47 -8.04 -33.77
C MET A 17 -8.60 -8.75 -35.14
N GLN A 18 -7.79 -8.31 -36.10
CA GLN A 18 -7.71 -8.87 -37.45
C GLN A 18 -6.34 -9.52 -37.66
N GLU A 19 -6.32 -10.73 -38.21
CA GLU A 19 -5.10 -11.55 -38.36
C GLU A 19 -4.06 -10.84 -39.24
N GLU A 20 -4.51 -10.20 -40.31
CA GLU A 20 -3.68 -9.56 -41.33
C GLU A 20 -2.83 -8.41 -40.76
N ASN A 21 -3.32 -7.75 -39.71
CA ASN A 21 -2.64 -6.64 -39.05
C ASN A 21 -1.44 -7.11 -38.20
N TYR A 22 -1.38 -8.40 -37.85
CA TYR A 22 -0.41 -8.92 -36.89
C TYR A 22 0.37 -10.15 -37.39
N ALA A 23 -0.06 -10.79 -38.48
CA ALA A 23 0.56 -12.01 -39.03
C ALA A 23 2.02 -11.82 -39.49
N HIS A 24 2.48 -10.58 -39.66
CA HIS A 24 3.86 -10.26 -40.05
C HIS A 24 4.84 -10.24 -38.87
N TYR A 25 4.37 -10.31 -37.63
CA TYR A 25 5.22 -10.41 -36.43
C TYR A 25 5.61 -11.86 -36.16
N GLU A 26 6.89 -12.08 -35.88
CA GLU A 26 7.45 -13.37 -35.47
C GLU A 26 7.10 -13.67 -34.00
N THR A 27 7.00 -12.64 -33.17
CA THR A 27 6.56 -12.74 -31.76
C THR A 27 5.66 -11.58 -31.36
N ILE A 28 4.63 -11.87 -30.56
CA ILE A 28 3.74 -10.88 -29.97
C ILE A 28 3.66 -11.16 -28.47
N VAL A 29 3.95 -10.18 -27.63
CA VAL A 29 3.81 -10.27 -26.18
C VAL A 29 2.83 -9.19 -25.72
N ILE A 30 1.75 -9.60 -25.07
CA ILE A 30 0.74 -8.70 -24.52
C ILE A 30 0.81 -8.79 -22.99
N ASN A 31 1.32 -7.73 -22.38
CA ASN A 31 1.34 -7.54 -20.94
C ASN A 31 0.18 -6.60 -20.57
N SER A 32 -0.86 -7.13 -19.90
CA SER A 32 -1.97 -6.27 -19.47
C SER A 32 -2.63 -6.66 -18.15
N ALA A 33 -3.27 -5.69 -17.49
CA ALA A 33 -4.06 -6.03 -16.30
C ALA A 33 -5.39 -6.70 -16.71
N ALA A 34 -6.03 -6.20 -17.78
CA ALA A 34 -7.25 -6.78 -18.33
C ALA A 34 -7.18 -6.89 -19.87
N LEU A 35 -7.42 -8.09 -20.39
CA LEU A 35 -7.59 -8.35 -21.82
C LEU A 35 -9.06 -8.63 -22.12
N LEU A 36 -9.66 -7.82 -22.99
CA LEU A 36 -11.01 -8.07 -23.50
C LEU A 36 -10.93 -8.85 -24.79
N THR A 37 -11.75 -9.88 -24.91
CA THR A 37 -11.81 -10.70 -26.11
C THR A 37 -13.23 -11.06 -26.47
N SER A 38 -13.39 -11.56 -27.69
CA SER A 38 -14.60 -12.17 -28.23
C SER A 38 -14.24 -13.57 -28.74
N PRO A 39 -15.21 -14.47 -28.98
CA PRO A 39 -14.94 -15.75 -29.62
C PRO A 39 -14.08 -15.62 -30.88
N GLU A 40 -14.37 -14.62 -31.72
CA GLU A 40 -13.62 -14.36 -32.95
C GLU A 40 -12.22 -13.81 -32.67
N GLY A 41 -12.08 -12.87 -31.73
CA GLY A 41 -10.77 -12.32 -31.34
C GLY A 41 -9.85 -13.39 -30.75
N LYS A 42 -10.40 -14.29 -29.93
CA LYS A 42 -9.69 -15.45 -29.38
C LYS A 42 -9.25 -16.41 -30.48
N ALA A 43 -10.10 -16.66 -31.48
CA ALA A 43 -9.76 -17.50 -32.62
C ALA A 43 -8.60 -16.89 -33.44
N VAL A 44 -8.60 -15.58 -33.70
CA VAL A 44 -7.49 -14.89 -34.37
C VAL A 44 -6.20 -14.99 -33.54
N MET A 45 -6.28 -14.65 -32.25
CA MET A 45 -5.13 -14.66 -31.34
C MET A 45 -4.50 -16.04 -31.18
N SER A 46 -5.30 -17.12 -31.26
CA SER A 46 -4.82 -18.51 -31.19
C SER A 46 -3.97 -18.94 -32.39
N LYS A 47 -4.07 -18.24 -33.53
CA LYS A 47 -3.28 -18.52 -34.74
C LYS A 47 -1.98 -17.72 -34.81
N LEU A 48 -1.87 -16.67 -34.00
CA LEU A 48 -0.72 -15.77 -33.98
C LEU A 48 0.32 -16.25 -32.95
N PRO A 49 1.61 -15.88 -33.09
CA PRO A 49 2.64 -16.19 -32.09
C PRO A 49 2.53 -15.26 -30.87
N ALA A 50 1.34 -15.23 -30.25
CA ALA A 50 0.98 -14.35 -29.15
C ALA A 50 1.17 -15.03 -27.79
N THR A 51 1.94 -14.37 -26.91
CA THR A 51 2.08 -14.72 -25.50
C THR A 51 1.30 -13.70 -24.67
N LEU A 52 0.40 -14.18 -23.82
CA LEU A 52 -0.47 -13.35 -22.99
C LEU A 52 -0.01 -13.39 -21.54
N ASN A 53 0.50 -12.27 -21.06
CA ASN A 53 0.79 -12.04 -19.65
C ASN A 53 -0.28 -11.10 -19.11
N CYS A 54 -1.48 -11.65 -18.91
CA CYS A 54 -2.64 -10.89 -18.50
C CYS A 54 -3.12 -11.33 -17.12
N ALA A 55 -3.43 -10.39 -16.23
CA ALA A 55 -3.99 -10.73 -14.92
C ALA A 55 -5.44 -11.24 -15.05
N ASN A 56 -6.25 -10.61 -15.91
CA ASN A 56 -7.62 -11.02 -16.20
C ASN A 56 -7.88 -11.08 -17.71
N VAL A 57 -8.64 -12.08 -18.16
CA VAL A 57 -9.15 -12.20 -19.53
C VAL A 57 -10.68 -12.23 -19.47
N LEU A 58 -11.33 -11.28 -20.14
CA LEU A 58 -12.77 -11.07 -20.09
C LEU A 58 -13.35 -11.28 -21.49
N GLU A 59 -14.35 -12.15 -21.60
CA GLU A 59 -15.09 -12.32 -22.84
C GLU A 59 -16.29 -11.36 -22.84
N VAL A 60 -16.23 -10.34 -23.70
CA VAL A 60 -17.23 -9.27 -23.74
C VAL A 60 -17.73 -9.11 -25.19
N ALA A 61 -19.05 -9.04 -25.36
CA ALA A 61 -19.65 -8.88 -26.69
C ALA A 61 -19.16 -7.59 -27.39
N ARG A 62 -19.12 -7.61 -28.73
CA ARG A 62 -18.54 -6.52 -29.54
C ARG A 62 -19.31 -5.20 -29.45
N ASP A 63 -20.61 -5.28 -29.27
CA ASP A 63 -21.54 -4.14 -29.18
C ASP A 63 -21.57 -3.50 -27.78
N VAL A 64 -20.92 -4.12 -26.79
CA VAL A 64 -20.78 -3.57 -25.44
C VAL A 64 -19.72 -2.48 -25.42
N HIS A 65 -20.09 -1.29 -24.96
CA HIS A 65 -19.16 -0.18 -24.82
C HIS A 65 -18.23 -0.39 -23.61
N LEU A 66 -16.92 -0.37 -23.83
CA LEU A 66 -15.96 -0.43 -22.72
C LEU A 66 -15.79 0.95 -22.08
N ARG A 67 -15.90 1.02 -20.75
CA ARG A 67 -15.56 2.22 -19.97
C ARG A 67 -14.38 1.90 -19.07
N ALA A 68 -13.18 2.29 -19.48
CA ALA A 68 -11.97 2.16 -18.67
C ALA A 68 -11.71 3.48 -17.93
N ILE A 69 -11.60 3.42 -16.61
CA ILE A 69 -11.40 4.58 -15.73
C ILE A 69 -10.21 4.32 -14.81
N ASN A 70 -9.29 5.28 -14.71
CA ASN A 70 -8.19 5.22 -13.75
C ASN A 70 -8.41 6.23 -12.64
N GLY A 71 -8.04 5.86 -11.41
CA GLY A 71 -8.23 6.70 -10.24
C GLY A 71 -9.59 6.48 -9.60
N LYS A 72 -10.24 7.57 -9.16
CA LYS A 72 -11.50 7.51 -8.42
C LYS A 72 -12.70 7.74 -9.34
N HIS A 73 -13.69 6.86 -9.26
CA HIS A 73 -14.98 6.99 -9.93
C HIS A 73 -16.12 6.82 -8.93
N GLU A 74 -17.16 7.63 -9.09
CA GLU A 74 -18.38 7.55 -8.31
C GLU A 74 -19.57 7.46 -9.27
N ILE A 75 -20.56 6.63 -8.91
CA ILE A 75 -21.82 6.52 -9.62
C ILE A 75 -22.92 7.04 -8.69
N HIS A 76 -23.64 8.06 -9.14
CA HIS A 76 -24.72 8.74 -8.44
C HIS A 76 -26.07 8.53 -9.15
N ASP A 77 -27.16 8.63 -8.42
CA ASP A 77 -28.53 8.52 -8.95
C ASP A 77 -28.89 9.68 -9.90
N SER A 78 -28.16 10.81 -9.78
CA SER A 78 -28.23 11.94 -10.69
C SER A 78 -27.48 11.74 -12.01
N ASP A 79 -26.66 10.68 -12.13
CA ASP A 79 -25.85 10.46 -13.33
C ASP A 79 -26.71 10.06 -14.53
N ALA A 80 -26.22 10.41 -15.71
CA ALA A 80 -26.87 10.06 -16.97
C ALA A 80 -26.92 8.54 -17.16
N VAL A 81 -28.10 8.03 -17.51
CA VAL A 81 -28.30 6.61 -17.79
C VAL A 81 -27.72 6.27 -19.16
N SER A 82 -26.95 5.18 -19.22
CA SER A 82 -26.41 4.69 -20.48
C SER A 82 -27.53 4.18 -21.38
N PRO A 83 -27.62 4.61 -22.65
CA PRO A 83 -28.59 4.08 -23.60
C PRO A 83 -28.15 2.73 -24.21
N THR A 84 -26.90 2.32 -24.01
CA THR A 84 -26.32 1.11 -24.58
C THR A 84 -25.63 0.24 -23.53
N PRO A 85 -25.54 -1.09 -23.76
CA PRO A 85 -24.78 -2.00 -22.91
C PRO A 85 -23.33 -1.54 -22.73
N PHE A 86 -22.81 -1.60 -21.50
CA PHE A 86 -21.43 -1.22 -21.21
C PHE A 86 -20.78 -2.14 -20.17
N TYR A 87 -19.46 -2.30 -20.31
CA TYR A 87 -18.62 -2.98 -19.34
C TYR A 87 -17.73 -1.95 -18.65
N LEU A 88 -17.68 -1.95 -17.32
CA LEU A 88 -16.93 -0.97 -16.54
C LEU A 88 -15.62 -1.59 -16.02
N VAL A 89 -14.49 -0.97 -16.35
CA VAL A 89 -13.18 -1.32 -15.80
C VAL A 89 -12.66 -0.13 -15.01
N VAL A 90 -12.44 -0.29 -13.71
CA VAL A 90 -11.90 0.77 -12.84
C VAL A 90 -10.56 0.31 -12.25
N ASN A 91 -9.48 1.02 -12.59
CA ASN A 91 -8.18 0.86 -11.96
C ASN A 91 -8.02 1.93 -10.87
N GLY A 92 -8.44 1.61 -9.65
CA GLY A 92 -8.46 2.54 -8.52
C GLY A 92 -9.66 2.32 -7.60
N VAL A 93 -10.49 3.34 -7.39
CA VAL A 93 -11.60 3.30 -6.42
C VAL A 93 -12.93 3.53 -7.13
N LEU A 94 -13.85 2.58 -7.00
CA LEU A 94 -15.24 2.70 -7.45
C LEU A 94 -16.17 2.84 -6.24
N THR A 95 -16.90 3.95 -6.16
CA THR A 95 -17.98 4.14 -5.17
C THR A 95 -19.34 4.17 -5.87
N ILE A 96 -20.22 3.25 -5.51
CA ILE A 96 -21.60 3.22 -5.99
C ILE A 96 -22.45 3.81 -4.86
N HIS A 97 -23.21 4.87 -5.16
CA HIS A 97 -24.14 5.49 -4.22
C HIS A 97 -25.50 4.79 -4.24
N PRO A 98 -26.35 5.00 -3.20
CA PRO A 98 -27.69 4.42 -3.16
C PRO A 98 -28.52 4.85 -4.37
N HIS A 99 -29.53 4.05 -4.69
CA HIS A 99 -30.52 4.35 -5.74
C HIS A 99 -29.97 4.44 -7.18
N THR A 100 -28.83 3.79 -7.46
CA THR A 100 -28.16 3.80 -8.77
C THR A 100 -28.52 2.62 -9.68
N GLN A 101 -29.55 1.84 -9.35
CA GLN A 101 -29.95 0.66 -10.13
C GLN A 101 -30.23 1.01 -11.60
N LYS A 102 -30.84 2.17 -11.84
CA LYS A 102 -31.17 2.64 -13.20
C LYS A 102 -29.91 2.97 -14.01
N GLN A 103 -28.90 3.58 -13.39
CA GLN A 103 -27.61 3.90 -14.03
C GLN A 103 -26.85 2.64 -14.44
N LEU A 104 -27.03 1.56 -13.67
CA LEU A 104 -26.36 0.27 -13.86
C LEU A 104 -27.19 -0.74 -14.65
N GLU A 105 -28.40 -0.41 -15.08
CA GLU A 105 -29.33 -1.32 -15.78
C GLU A 105 -28.72 -1.95 -17.04
N HIS A 106 -27.91 -1.17 -17.77
CA HIS A 106 -27.22 -1.61 -18.99
C HIS A 106 -25.75 -2.01 -18.72
N CYS A 107 -25.33 -2.07 -17.45
CA CYS A 107 -24.01 -2.54 -17.09
C CYS A 107 -23.99 -4.07 -17.16
N VAL A 108 -23.18 -4.62 -18.06
CA VAL A 108 -23.09 -6.08 -18.26
C VAL A 108 -22.01 -6.74 -17.42
N GLY A 109 -21.14 -5.94 -16.78
CA GLY A 109 -20.05 -6.42 -15.94
C GLY A 109 -19.18 -5.29 -15.40
N ILE A 110 -18.55 -5.53 -14.25
CA ILE A 110 -17.68 -4.57 -13.57
C ILE A 110 -16.40 -5.27 -13.14
N THR A 111 -15.25 -4.78 -13.61
CA THR A 111 -13.94 -5.14 -13.07
C THR A 111 -13.34 -3.96 -12.30
N VAL A 112 -12.99 -4.16 -11.03
CA VAL A 112 -12.30 -3.16 -10.21
C VAL A 112 -10.93 -3.68 -9.79
N ASN A 113 -9.85 -3.09 -10.32
CA ASN A 113 -8.50 -3.30 -9.83
C ASN A 113 -8.21 -2.25 -8.74
N GLY A 114 -8.60 -2.55 -7.51
CA GLY A 114 -8.50 -1.66 -6.35
C GLY A 114 -9.65 -1.83 -5.36
N THR A 115 -10.43 -0.79 -5.09
CA THR A 115 -11.49 -0.84 -4.05
C THR A 115 -12.88 -0.56 -4.62
N LEU A 116 -13.83 -1.45 -4.33
CA LEU A 116 -15.27 -1.25 -4.56
C LEU A 116 -15.97 -0.91 -3.24
N THR A 117 -16.76 0.17 -3.23
CA THR A 117 -17.65 0.54 -2.11
C THR A 117 -19.08 0.74 -2.59
N CYS A 118 -20.05 0.03 -2.02
CA CYS A 118 -21.46 0.12 -2.43
C CYS A 118 -22.43 -0.19 -1.27
N PRO A 119 -23.73 0.15 -1.37
CA PRO A 119 -24.71 -0.29 -0.40
C PRO A 119 -24.85 -1.82 -0.39
N GLU A 120 -25.16 -2.39 0.77
CA GLU A 120 -25.40 -3.83 0.95
C GLU A 120 -26.50 -4.34 0.01
N SER A 121 -27.63 -3.64 -0.12
CA SER A 121 -28.71 -4.04 -1.03
C SER A 121 -28.31 -4.08 -2.50
N MET A 122 -27.30 -3.31 -2.90
CA MET A 122 -26.90 -3.19 -4.30
C MET A 122 -25.91 -4.25 -4.72
N TYR A 123 -25.02 -4.71 -3.83
CA TYR A 123 -23.92 -5.59 -4.20
C TYR A 123 -24.38 -6.86 -4.93
N ALA A 124 -25.44 -7.51 -4.42
CA ALA A 124 -26.00 -8.72 -5.02
C ALA A 124 -26.69 -8.50 -6.37
N THR A 125 -26.99 -7.24 -6.73
CA THR A 125 -27.67 -6.88 -7.99
C THR A 125 -26.69 -6.44 -9.09
N LEU A 126 -25.41 -6.28 -8.75
CA LEU A 126 -24.40 -5.89 -9.73
C LEU A 126 -24.10 -7.05 -10.68
N ALA A 127 -24.08 -6.78 -11.98
CA ALA A 127 -23.75 -7.77 -13.00
C ALA A 127 -22.23 -8.06 -13.00
N ASP A 128 -21.88 -9.36 -13.04
CA ASP A 128 -20.54 -9.90 -13.27
C ASP A 128 -19.40 -9.06 -12.66
N VAL A 129 -19.39 -8.97 -11.32
CA VAL A 129 -18.43 -8.17 -10.56
C VAL A 129 -17.18 -8.97 -10.25
N SER A 130 -16.03 -8.47 -10.69
CA SER A 130 -14.71 -8.95 -10.31
C SER A 130 -13.92 -7.83 -9.63
N VAL A 131 -13.47 -8.04 -8.39
CA VAL A 131 -12.69 -7.05 -7.64
C VAL A 131 -11.33 -7.64 -7.29
N ASN A 132 -10.27 -7.12 -7.90
CA ASN A 132 -8.90 -7.39 -7.52
C ASN A 132 -8.43 -6.33 -6.50
N GLY A 133 -8.73 -6.60 -5.23
CA GLY A 133 -8.42 -5.74 -4.09
C GLY A 133 -9.46 -5.88 -2.98
N ALA A 134 -10.12 -4.80 -2.60
CA ALA A 134 -11.06 -4.80 -1.48
C ALA A 134 -12.50 -4.46 -1.91
N THR A 135 -13.46 -5.26 -1.46
CA THR A 135 -14.89 -4.92 -1.53
C THR A 135 -15.37 -4.52 -0.14
N THR A 136 -16.06 -3.38 -0.03
CA THR A 136 -16.66 -2.94 1.22
C THR A 136 -18.11 -2.53 1.00
N CYS A 137 -19.04 -3.23 1.64
CA CYS A 137 -20.45 -2.87 1.61
C CYS A 137 -20.79 -2.03 2.83
N TYR A 138 -21.60 -0.97 2.65
CA TYR A 138 -22.11 -0.17 3.75
C TYR A 138 -23.63 -0.36 3.90
N PRO A 139 -24.19 -0.20 5.11
CA PRO A 139 -25.61 -0.40 5.34
C PRO A 139 -26.45 0.58 4.52
N ASP A 140 -27.59 0.11 4.04
CA ASP A 140 -28.52 0.95 3.30
C ASP A 140 -28.99 2.16 4.12
N GLY A 141 -29.03 3.33 3.48
CA GLY A 141 -29.43 4.59 4.11
C GLY A 141 -28.38 5.19 5.06
N ALA A 142 -27.20 4.58 5.20
CA ALA A 142 -26.12 5.15 6.01
C ALA A 142 -25.47 6.36 5.34
N ILE A 143 -25.07 7.35 6.15
CA ILE A 143 -24.19 8.42 5.71
C ILE A 143 -22.75 7.92 5.77
N VAL A 144 -22.12 7.76 4.61
CA VAL A 144 -20.73 7.30 4.47
C VAL A 144 -19.76 8.40 4.89
N LEU A 145 -18.92 8.09 5.87
CA LEU A 145 -17.84 8.95 6.36
C LEU A 145 -16.49 8.56 5.73
N LYS A 146 -15.46 9.37 6.03
CA LYS A 146 -14.07 9.00 5.70
C LYS A 146 -13.71 7.67 6.37
N ARG A 147 -12.81 6.89 5.73
CA ARG A 147 -12.31 5.59 6.23
C ARG A 147 -11.87 5.62 7.70
N ASN A 148 -11.19 6.68 8.10
CA ASN A 148 -10.90 7.01 9.49
C ASN A 148 -11.66 8.30 9.80
N ALA A 149 -12.78 8.20 10.51
CA ALA A 149 -13.65 9.34 10.79
C ALA A 149 -13.42 9.88 12.20
N VAL A 150 -13.19 11.19 12.32
CA VAL A 150 -13.15 11.87 13.62
C VAL A 150 -14.55 12.37 13.95
N ILE A 151 -15.04 11.98 15.12
CA ILE A 151 -16.32 12.39 15.68
C ILE A 151 -15.98 13.29 16.86
N ASP A 152 -15.87 14.59 16.59
CA ASP A 152 -15.55 15.63 17.55
C ASP A 152 -16.80 16.43 17.94
N LYS A 153 -16.63 17.44 18.80
CA LYS A 153 -17.72 18.36 19.17
C LYS A 153 -18.39 19.02 17.95
N VAL A 154 -17.64 19.29 16.88
CA VAL A 154 -18.16 19.95 15.68
C VAL A 154 -19.03 19.00 14.87
N PHE A 155 -18.66 17.71 14.83
CA PHE A 155 -19.51 16.66 14.28
C PHE A 155 -20.86 16.61 15.00
N ALA A 156 -20.86 16.63 16.33
CA ALA A 156 -22.09 16.60 17.12
C ALA A 156 -23.04 17.76 16.79
N LEU A 157 -22.51 18.96 16.48
CA LEU A 157 -23.32 20.11 16.07
C LEU A 157 -24.08 19.90 14.75
N ARG A 158 -23.50 19.17 13.80
CA ARG A 158 -24.08 18.92 12.47
C ARG A 158 -24.72 17.55 12.29
N ALA A 159 -24.73 16.73 13.33
CA ALA A 159 -25.31 15.40 13.29
C ALA A 159 -26.80 15.44 12.88
N LYS A 160 -27.22 14.42 12.14
CA LYS A 160 -28.58 14.19 11.64
C LYS A 160 -29.12 12.91 12.26
N ASN A 161 -30.44 12.73 12.18
CA ASN A 161 -31.09 11.48 12.51
C ASN A 161 -30.78 10.43 11.43
N SER A 162 -29.63 9.77 11.55
CA SER A 162 -29.09 8.87 10.54
C SER A 162 -28.05 7.93 11.15
N LEU A 163 -27.91 6.76 10.53
CA LEU A 163 -26.77 5.89 10.75
C LEU A 163 -25.56 6.46 10.02
N TYR A 164 -24.48 6.70 10.75
CA TYR A 164 -23.18 7.06 10.20
C TYR A 164 -22.32 5.81 10.07
N TRP A 165 -21.65 5.67 8.93
CA TRP A 165 -20.82 4.50 8.67
C TRP A 165 -19.40 4.89 8.25
N SER A 166 -18.42 4.18 8.79
CA SER A 166 -17.01 4.30 8.43
C SER A 166 -16.43 2.93 8.08
N ALA A 167 -15.66 2.86 7.00
CA ALA A 167 -15.13 1.60 6.49
C ALA A 167 -14.11 0.92 7.42
N ARG A 168 -13.39 1.70 8.25
CA ARG A 168 -12.34 1.18 9.14
C ARG A 168 -12.60 1.57 10.58
N ARG A 169 -12.51 2.87 10.89
CA ARG A 169 -12.60 3.34 12.27
C ARG A 169 -13.29 4.66 12.46
N MET A 170 -13.79 4.84 13.68
CA MET A 170 -14.25 6.12 14.21
C MET A 170 -13.45 6.51 15.45
N ILE A 171 -13.18 7.80 15.61
CA ILE A 171 -12.34 8.36 16.68
C ILE A 171 -13.20 9.34 17.47
N MET A 172 -13.52 8.96 18.72
CA MET A 172 -14.44 9.65 19.62
C MET A 172 -13.73 10.01 20.93
N VAL A 173 -12.61 10.74 20.83
CA VAL A 173 -11.74 11.07 21.97
C VAL A 173 -11.80 12.55 22.39
N ASP A 174 -12.56 13.38 21.67
CA ASP A 174 -12.72 14.80 22.00
C ASP A 174 -13.38 14.96 23.39
N PRO A 175 -12.73 15.61 24.37
CA PRO A 175 -13.30 15.83 25.70
C PRO A 175 -14.65 16.58 25.68
N GLN A 176 -14.87 17.39 24.64
CA GLN A 176 -16.07 18.19 24.45
C GLN A 176 -17.13 17.49 23.60
N LEU A 177 -16.92 16.23 23.20
CA LEU A 177 -17.93 15.43 22.55
C LEU A 177 -19.09 15.16 23.52
N ASP A 178 -20.32 15.45 23.07
CA ASP A 178 -21.56 15.29 23.84
C ASP A 178 -22.38 14.13 23.27
N GLY A 179 -22.33 12.99 23.96
CA GLY A 179 -23.09 11.79 23.59
C GLY A 179 -24.60 11.96 23.73
N ALA A 180 -25.06 12.78 24.69
CA ALA A 180 -26.48 13.05 24.87
C ALA A 180 -27.05 13.88 23.71
N SER A 181 -26.30 14.87 23.22
CA SER A 181 -26.66 15.64 22.03
C SER A 181 -26.77 14.75 20.79
N LEU A 182 -25.79 13.87 20.56
CA LEU A 182 -25.85 12.89 19.46
C LEU A 182 -27.08 11.98 19.56
N ARG A 183 -27.36 11.47 20.76
CA ARG A 183 -28.53 10.63 21.03
C ARG A 183 -29.84 11.36 20.74
N SER A 184 -29.97 12.61 21.21
CA SER A 184 -31.18 13.42 21.00
C SER A 184 -31.46 13.70 19.52
N LYS A 185 -30.41 13.74 18.70
CA LYS A 185 -30.51 13.90 17.25
C LYS A 185 -30.80 12.60 16.51
N GLY A 186 -30.77 11.44 17.18
CA GLY A 186 -30.96 10.13 16.57
C GLY A 186 -29.74 9.66 15.76
N ALA A 187 -28.53 10.13 16.09
CA ALA A 187 -27.32 9.66 15.44
C ALA A 187 -26.92 8.28 15.98
N SER A 188 -26.59 7.35 15.08
CA SER A 188 -25.97 6.06 15.41
C SER A 188 -24.74 5.83 14.54
N PHE A 189 -23.87 4.91 14.94
CA PHE A 189 -22.54 4.74 14.37
C PHE A 189 -22.22 3.27 14.12
N ARG A 190 -21.80 2.93 12.89
CA ARG A 190 -21.29 1.61 12.54
C ARG A 190 -19.91 1.70 11.93
N SER A 191 -18.98 0.92 12.47
CA SER A 191 -17.58 0.86 12.03
C SER A 191 -16.96 -0.44 12.56
N LYS A 192 -15.86 -0.90 11.95
CA LYS A 192 -15.15 -2.09 12.47
C LYS A 192 -14.51 -1.81 13.82
N GLU A 193 -13.90 -0.64 13.97
CA GLU A 193 -13.25 -0.20 15.20
C GLU A 193 -13.81 1.17 15.62
N VAL A 194 -13.90 1.40 16.92
CA VAL A 194 -14.17 2.73 17.48
C VAL A 194 -13.24 3.00 18.66
N ILE A 195 -12.44 4.06 18.56
CA ILE A 195 -11.55 4.52 19.62
C ILE A 195 -12.30 5.56 20.45
N VAL A 196 -12.47 5.32 21.75
CA VAL A 196 -13.28 6.15 22.64
C VAL A 196 -12.48 6.53 23.89
N ALA A 197 -12.57 7.79 24.30
CA ALA A 197 -12.02 8.20 25.60
C ALA A 197 -12.79 7.52 26.74
N GLN A 198 -12.08 7.04 27.77
CA GLN A 198 -12.66 6.29 28.89
C GLN A 198 -13.86 7.00 29.53
N SER A 199 -13.78 8.33 29.75
CA SER A 199 -14.88 9.11 30.32
C SER A 199 -16.14 9.17 29.44
N LYS A 200 -16.02 8.90 28.13
CA LYS A 200 -17.10 8.99 27.15
C LYS A 200 -17.74 7.64 26.81
N ALA A 201 -17.09 6.54 27.19
CA ALA A 201 -17.53 5.19 26.83
C ALA A 201 -18.99 4.93 27.23
N GLY A 202 -19.36 5.24 28.48
CA GLY A 202 -20.72 4.99 28.98
C GLY A 202 -21.81 5.79 28.26
N GLU A 203 -21.51 6.99 27.76
CA GLU A 203 -22.49 7.81 27.04
C GLU A 203 -22.67 7.40 25.58
N LEU A 204 -21.58 6.93 24.96
CA LEU A 204 -21.50 6.67 23.52
C LEU A 204 -21.76 5.21 23.14
N VAL A 205 -21.58 4.26 24.07
CA VAL A 205 -21.65 2.82 23.76
C VAL A 205 -22.96 2.42 23.08
N ASP A 206 -24.12 2.91 23.55
CA ASP A 206 -25.42 2.56 22.93
C ASP A 206 -25.64 3.18 21.55
N LEU A 207 -24.83 4.16 21.16
CA LEU A 207 -24.89 4.77 19.84
C LEU A 207 -24.04 4.00 18.83
N ILE A 208 -23.17 3.11 19.30
CA ILE A 208 -22.23 2.35 18.50
C ILE A 208 -22.78 0.93 18.28
N ASP A 209 -22.68 0.47 17.05
CA ASP A 209 -23.03 -0.88 16.63
C ASP A 209 -22.32 -1.94 17.49
N GLU A 210 -23.05 -2.93 17.99
CA GLU A 210 -22.54 -3.94 18.93
C GLU A 210 -21.42 -4.81 18.35
N GLN A 211 -21.32 -4.90 17.03
CA GLN A 211 -20.28 -5.64 16.31
C GLN A 211 -18.95 -4.86 16.22
N ALA A 212 -18.93 -3.57 16.62
CA ALA A 212 -17.72 -2.77 16.58
C ALA A 212 -16.74 -3.16 17.69
N GLN A 213 -15.45 -3.25 17.35
CA GLN A 213 -14.39 -3.35 18.34
C GLN A 213 -14.20 -2.00 19.04
N LEU A 214 -14.58 -1.93 20.31
CA LEU A 214 -14.36 -0.75 21.14
C LEU A 214 -12.96 -0.74 21.73
N ILE A 215 -12.20 0.32 21.46
CA ILE A 215 -10.85 0.56 21.99
C ILE A 215 -10.95 1.75 22.95
N LEU A 216 -10.74 1.49 24.24
CA LEU A 216 -10.77 2.53 25.26
C LEU A 216 -9.38 3.11 25.47
N VAL A 217 -9.26 4.44 25.35
CA VAL A 217 -8.02 5.17 25.60
C VAL A 217 -8.19 6.12 26.79
N PRO A 218 -7.12 6.44 27.53
CA PRO A 218 -7.19 7.41 28.60
C PRO A 218 -7.74 8.76 28.12
N ASP A 219 -8.36 9.51 29.02
CA ASP A 219 -8.83 10.85 28.69
C ASP A 219 -7.68 11.76 28.25
N HIS A 220 -7.99 12.66 27.31
CA HIS A 220 -7.06 13.58 26.65
C HIS A 220 -5.99 12.89 25.78
N THR A 221 -6.21 11.64 25.37
CA THR A 221 -5.36 10.97 24.37
C THR A 221 -5.56 11.59 22.99
N ALA A 222 -4.47 12.01 22.35
CA ALA A 222 -4.48 12.41 20.95
C ALA A 222 -4.30 11.18 20.05
N VAL A 223 -5.16 11.06 19.04
CA VAL A 223 -5.08 9.99 18.03
C VAL A 223 -4.44 10.56 16.77
N VAL A 224 -3.27 10.04 16.40
CA VAL A 224 -2.50 10.46 15.22
C VAL A 224 -2.69 9.41 14.12
N LEU A 225 -3.00 9.85 12.90
CA LEU A 225 -3.33 8.98 11.75
C LEU A 225 -2.17 8.80 10.78
N ASP A 226 -0.96 9.09 11.22
CA ASP A 226 0.24 9.18 10.40
C ASP A 226 1.46 8.82 11.24
N ASP A 227 2.58 8.60 10.56
CA ASP A 227 3.87 8.35 11.19
C ASP A 227 4.35 9.58 11.95
N ILE A 228 5.07 9.38 13.05
CA ILE A 228 5.60 10.48 13.85
C ILE A 228 7.06 10.28 14.23
N THR A 229 7.76 11.41 14.37
CA THR A 229 8.98 11.50 15.17
C THR A 229 8.59 11.94 16.57
N LEU A 230 8.90 11.11 17.58
CA LEU A 230 8.59 11.39 18.98
C LEU A 230 9.61 12.37 19.57
N ASP A 231 9.41 13.66 19.30
CA ASP A 231 10.20 14.76 19.82
C ASP A 231 9.34 15.75 20.64
N GLU A 232 9.99 16.80 21.18
CA GLU A 232 9.31 17.83 21.97
C GLU A 232 8.22 18.57 21.18
N SER A 233 8.38 18.70 19.85
CA SER A 233 7.39 19.35 19.00
C SER A 233 6.12 18.52 18.89
N THR A 234 6.26 17.20 18.74
CA THR A 234 5.15 16.24 18.71
C THR A 234 4.41 16.25 20.04
N VAL A 235 5.11 16.20 21.16
CA VAL A 235 4.49 16.26 22.49
C VAL A 235 3.85 17.63 22.75
N GLY A 236 4.46 18.73 22.29
CA GLY A 236 3.88 20.06 22.38
C GLY A 236 2.59 20.22 21.56
N ARG A 237 2.52 19.56 20.39
CA ARG A 237 1.37 19.62 19.48
C ARG A 237 0.23 18.71 19.91
N TYR A 238 0.53 17.49 20.31
CA TYR A 238 -0.47 16.44 20.54
C TYR A 238 -0.66 16.09 22.02
N GLY A 239 0.21 16.61 22.90
CA GLY A 239 0.18 16.32 24.32
C GLY A 239 0.97 15.06 24.69
N LYS A 240 0.78 14.61 25.93
CA LYS A 240 1.57 13.55 26.57
C LYS A 240 0.98 12.14 26.45
N LYS A 241 -0.20 12.01 25.85
CA LYS A 241 -0.92 10.75 25.70
C LYS A 241 -1.23 10.55 24.24
N LEU A 242 -0.60 9.56 23.62
CA LEU A 242 -0.63 9.37 22.18
C LEU A 242 -1.14 7.97 21.82
N TYR A 243 -2.02 7.93 20.83
CA TYR A 243 -2.41 6.72 20.12
C TYR A 243 -2.05 6.93 18.65
N VAL A 244 -0.98 6.29 18.20
CA VAL A 244 -0.41 6.49 16.86
C VAL A 244 -0.88 5.37 15.95
N ILE A 245 -1.44 5.73 14.80
CA ILE A 245 -1.82 4.82 13.73
C ILE A 245 -0.83 5.06 12.59
N GLY A 246 0.33 4.45 12.74
CA GLY A 246 1.53 4.69 11.94
C GLY A 246 2.77 4.30 12.72
N ASP A 247 3.92 4.49 12.11
CA ASP A 247 5.22 4.18 12.67
C ASP A 247 5.71 5.32 13.60
N VAL A 248 6.50 4.96 14.61
CA VAL A 248 7.10 5.92 15.55
C VAL A 248 8.61 5.85 15.48
N THR A 249 9.25 7.00 15.24
CA THR A 249 10.70 7.14 15.32
C THR A 249 11.08 7.94 16.56
N VAL A 250 11.92 7.37 17.41
CA VAL A 250 12.47 8.03 18.61
C VAL A 250 13.85 8.59 18.24
N PRO A 251 14.07 9.92 18.34
CA PRO A 251 15.39 10.51 18.09
C PRO A 251 16.45 10.06 19.11
N GLN A 252 17.73 10.20 18.75
CA GLN A 252 18.85 9.91 19.66
C GLN A 252 18.91 10.88 20.85
N GLN A 253 18.62 12.15 20.62
CA GLN A 253 18.48 13.14 21.70
C GLN A 253 17.00 13.32 21.96
N ASN A 254 16.44 12.54 22.88
CA ASN A 254 15.01 12.55 23.16
C ASN A 254 14.67 12.88 24.62
N ALA A 255 14.29 14.13 24.87
CA ALA A 255 13.70 14.55 26.14
C ALA A 255 12.17 14.34 26.20
N ALA A 256 11.50 14.16 25.06
CA ALA A 256 10.05 14.00 25.00
C ALA A 256 9.54 12.71 25.68
N LEU A 257 10.38 11.67 25.74
CA LEU A 257 10.05 10.44 26.47
C LEU A 257 9.89 10.66 27.99
N GLU A 258 10.59 11.61 28.59
CA GLU A 258 10.51 11.87 30.05
C GLU A 258 9.15 12.43 30.46
N GLY A 259 8.44 13.06 29.53
CA GLY A 259 7.13 13.67 29.78
C GLY A 259 5.94 12.85 29.30
N LEU A 260 6.16 11.70 28.64
CA LEU A 260 5.10 10.92 28.03
C LEU A 260 4.39 10.06 29.08
N GLU A 261 3.06 10.09 29.08
CA GLU A 261 2.22 9.41 30.07
C GLU A 261 1.52 8.17 29.50
N TYR A 262 1.33 8.11 28.19
CA TYR A 262 0.66 7.00 27.51
C TYR A 262 1.09 6.94 26.05
N LEU A 263 1.45 5.75 25.57
CA LEU A 263 1.75 5.49 24.17
C LEU A 263 1.16 4.16 23.71
N ASN A 264 0.37 4.19 22.64
CA ASN A 264 -0.06 3.02 21.88
C ASN A 264 0.31 3.23 20.40
N VAL A 265 0.85 2.21 19.74
CA VAL A 265 1.36 2.31 18.37
C VAL A 265 0.81 1.19 17.48
N GLN A 266 0.02 1.53 16.47
CA GLN A 266 -0.38 0.62 15.40
C GLN A 266 0.60 0.67 14.22
N GLY A 267 1.84 0.28 14.45
CA GLY A 267 2.96 0.34 13.50
C GLY A 267 4.25 -0.15 14.14
N ASP A 268 5.37 0.04 13.44
CA ASP A 268 6.72 -0.23 13.95
C ASP A 268 7.24 0.94 14.80
N ILE A 269 8.13 0.63 15.74
CA ILE A 269 8.86 1.65 16.51
C ILE A 269 10.35 1.51 16.25
N LYS A 270 10.99 2.59 15.83
CA LYS A 270 12.46 2.72 15.71
C LYS A 270 12.99 3.49 16.92
N VAL A 271 13.80 2.85 17.76
CA VAL A 271 14.27 3.45 19.03
C VAL A 271 15.76 3.22 19.31
N PRO A 272 16.52 4.26 19.71
CA PRO A 272 17.89 4.09 20.16
C PRO A 272 17.99 3.17 21.38
N GLN A 273 19.05 2.36 21.45
CA GLN A 273 19.25 1.41 22.56
C GLN A 273 19.18 2.09 23.94
N GLU A 274 19.66 3.32 24.06
CA GLU A 274 19.64 4.11 25.30
C GLU A 274 18.23 4.52 25.76
N HIS A 275 17.28 4.64 24.83
CA HIS A 275 15.89 5.05 25.10
C HIS A 275 14.92 3.89 25.15
N LYS A 276 15.38 2.66 24.88
CA LYS A 276 14.52 1.47 24.75
C LYS A 276 13.76 1.20 26.05
N ASP A 277 14.45 1.13 27.18
CA ASP A 277 13.82 0.79 28.46
C ASP A 277 12.82 1.88 28.90
N GLN A 278 13.15 3.15 28.63
CA GLN A 278 12.26 4.27 28.90
C GLN A 278 11.00 4.21 28.02
N LEU A 279 11.14 3.95 26.72
CA LEU A 279 10.02 3.74 25.81
C LEU A 279 9.13 2.60 26.30
N LEU A 280 9.72 1.45 26.66
CA LEU A 280 8.97 0.28 27.12
C LEU A 280 8.21 0.55 28.43
N SER A 281 8.66 1.50 29.26
CA SER A 281 7.96 1.88 30.49
C SER A 281 6.66 2.65 30.26
N VAL A 282 6.53 3.33 29.11
CA VAL A 282 5.34 4.15 28.74
C VAL A 282 4.50 3.52 27.63
N LEU A 283 5.09 2.59 26.87
CA LEU A 283 4.44 1.86 25.79
C LEU A 283 3.44 0.85 26.36
N THR A 284 2.16 1.06 26.05
CA THR A 284 1.08 0.17 26.47
C THR A 284 0.91 -1.00 25.51
N GLU A 285 0.97 -0.74 24.21
CA GLU A 285 0.78 -1.74 23.17
C GLU A 285 1.44 -1.30 21.86
N VAL A 286 1.94 -2.26 21.10
CA VAL A 286 2.49 -2.08 19.76
C VAL A 286 2.03 -3.22 18.85
N SER A 287 1.52 -2.92 17.66
CA SER A 287 1.12 -3.95 16.70
C SER A 287 2.27 -4.44 15.81
N GLY A 288 3.29 -3.60 15.60
CA GLY A 288 4.50 -3.92 14.85
C GLY A 288 5.68 -4.29 15.75
N ALA A 289 6.89 -4.15 15.22
CA ALA A 289 8.13 -4.47 15.90
C ALA A 289 8.75 -3.23 16.58
N VAL A 290 9.35 -3.43 17.77
CA VAL A 290 10.23 -2.43 18.39
C VAL A 290 11.66 -2.72 17.96
N LYS A 291 12.10 -2.00 16.92
CA LYS A 291 13.43 -2.11 16.33
C LYS A 291 14.37 -1.17 17.06
N VAL A 292 15.42 -1.75 17.64
CA VAL A 292 16.49 -0.95 18.22
C VAL A 292 17.29 -0.35 17.07
N THR A 293 17.24 0.96 16.90
CA THR A 293 18.24 1.62 16.08
C THR A 293 19.55 1.49 16.83
N GLN A 294 20.46 0.67 16.30
CA GLN A 294 21.84 0.67 16.76
C GLN A 294 22.34 2.12 16.79
N PRO A 295 23.24 2.51 17.71
CA PRO A 295 23.79 3.85 17.70
C PRO A 295 24.57 4.04 16.39
N LYS A 296 23.97 4.63 15.35
CA LYS A 296 24.63 4.72 14.04
C LYS A 296 25.49 5.98 14.00
N GLY A 297 26.72 5.83 13.50
CA GLY A 297 27.46 6.91 12.89
C GLY A 297 26.73 7.35 11.62
N THR A 298 27.22 6.97 10.45
CA THR A 298 26.64 7.38 9.15
C THR A 298 25.65 6.35 8.61
N VAL A 299 24.56 6.82 8.00
CA VAL A 299 23.59 5.98 7.27
C VAL A 299 23.80 6.13 5.76
N VAL A 300 23.77 5.01 5.03
CA VAL A 300 23.80 4.94 3.57
C VAL A 300 22.57 4.16 3.10
N GLU A 301 21.64 4.86 2.45
CA GLU A 301 20.34 4.30 2.04
C GLU A 301 20.02 4.58 0.56
N ASP A 302 19.15 3.76 -0.04
CA ASP A 302 18.58 3.90 -1.39
C ASP A 302 19.61 4.07 -2.51
N LYS A 303 20.70 3.28 -2.49
CA LYS A 303 21.75 3.33 -3.51
C LYS A 303 21.74 2.10 -4.43
N PRO A 304 21.89 2.30 -5.76
CA PRO A 304 22.03 1.18 -6.69
C PRO A 304 23.35 0.42 -6.49
N TYR A 305 24.40 1.10 -6.01
CA TYR A 305 25.70 0.52 -5.73
C TYR A 305 26.38 1.27 -4.59
N VAL A 306 26.89 0.54 -3.60
CA VAL A 306 27.66 1.06 -2.47
C VAL A 306 28.97 0.28 -2.34
N LYS A 307 30.08 1.00 -2.14
CA LYS A 307 31.36 0.40 -1.76
C LYS A 307 31.74 0.83 -0.35
N ILE A 308 31.81 -0.12 0.57
CA ILE A 308 32.28 0.10 1.94
C ILE A 308 33.79 -0.07 1.97
N THR A 309 34.49 0.97 2.40
CA THR A 309 35.95 1.00 2.47
C THR A 309 36.43 1.11 3.91
N LYS A 310 37.67 0.67 4.16
CA LYS A 310 38.32 0.86 5.46
C LYS A 310 38.28 2.31 5.92
N TRP A 311 38.57 3.26 5.03
CA TRP A 311 38.54 4.69 5.33
C TRP A 311 37.16 5.15 5.85
N MET A 312 36.06 4.64 5.29
CA MET A 312 34.72 4.99 5.77
C MET A 312 34.51 4.54 7.23
N LEU A 313 34.93 3.33 7.57
CA LEU A 313 34.82 2.81 8.95
C LEU A 313 35.82 3.47 9.93
N GLU A 314 36.91 4.04 9.43
CA GLU A 314 37.83 4.88 10.22
C GLU A 314 37.19 6.23 10.57
N GLN A 315 36.54 6.87 9.59
CA GLN A 315 35.87 8.16 9.80
C GLN A 315 34.60 8.03 10.63
N GLN A 316 34.03 6.83 10.73
CA GLN A 316 32.77 6.55 11.40
C GLN A 316 32.99 5.56 12.56
N PRO A 317 33.63 6.00 13.66
CA PRO A 317 33.88 5.13 14.83
C PRO A 317 32.58 4.68 15.52
N LYS A 318 31.47 5.38 15.28
CA LYS A 318 30.12 5.01 15.71
C LYS A 318 29.43 4.03 14.75
N GLY A 319 30.12 3.59 13.69
CA GLY A 319 29.61 2.64 12.71
C GLY A 319 28.86 3.23 11.53
N ILE A 320 28.57 2.37 10.57
CA ILE A 320 27.87 2.65 9.32
C ILE A 320 26.71 1.66 9.18
N LEU A 321 25.53 2.18 8.88
CA LEU A 321 24.44 1.37 8.35
C LEU A 321 24.40 1.50 6.84
N VAL A 322 24.22 0.36 6.19
CA VAL A 322 23.79 0.28 4.80
C VAL A 322 22.40 -0.33 4.76
N SER A 323 21.42 0.36 4.18
CA SER A 323 20.03 -0.10 4.09
C SER A 323 19.46 0.12 2.68
N ASP A 324 18.52 -0.71 2.23
CA ASP A 324 17.81 -0.56 0.95
C ASP A 324 18.73 -0.37 -0.28
N CYS A 325 19.86 -1.07 -0.31
CA CYS A 325 20.83 -0.97 -1.41
C CYS A 325 20.79 -2.20 -2.33
N ALA A 326 20.85 -1.98 -3.64
CA ALA A 326 20.80 -3.08 -4.61
C ALA A 326 22.09 -3.90 -4.63
N PHE A 327 23.25 -3.26 -4.47
CA PHE A 327 24.53 -3.96 -4.44
C PHE A 327 25.51 -3.28 -3.48
N VAL A 328 26.05 -4.06 -2.55
CA VAL A 328 27.03 -3.59 -1.55
C VAL A 328 28.33 -4.37 -1.73
N HIS A 329 29.44 -3.67 -1.91
CA HIS A 329 30.77 -4.26 -2.01
C HIS A 329 31.62 -3.88 -0.80
N ILE A 330 32.12 -4.87 -0.06
CA ILE A 330 32.97 -4.69 1.12
C ILE A 330 34.42 -4.85 0.70
N ALA A 331 35.24 -3.83 0.94
CA ALA A 331 36.65 -3.87 0.60
C ALA A 331 37.43 -4.90 1.45
N ASP A 332 38.32 -5.64 0.80
CA ASP A 332 39.06 -6.77 1.39
C ASP A 332 40.06 -6.36 2.50
N ASP A 333 40.40 -5.07 2.57
CA ASP A 333 41.38 -4.53 3.53
C ASP A 333 40.77 -4.13 4.88
N ILE A 334 39.47 -4.37 5.09
CA ILE A 334 38.76 -4.05 6.31
C ILE A 334 39.05 -5.11 7.39
N PRO A 335 39.47 -4.72 8.61
CA PRO A 335 39.62 -5.64 9.72
C PRO A 335 38.29 -6.32 10.09
N ARG A 336 38.31 -7.63 10.34
CA ARG A 336 37.11 -8.42 10.66
C ARG A 336 36.38 -7.87 11.89
N GLU A 337 37.11 -7.38 12.88
CA GLU A 337 36.56 -6.79 14.10
C GLU A 337 35.76 -5.53 13.79
N TRP A 338 36.20 -4.72 12.82
CA TRP A 338 35.48 -3.51 12.44
C TRP A 338 34.21 -3.79 11.68
N ILE A 339 34.14 -4.90 10.94
CA ILE A 339 32.88 -5.33 10.33
C ILE A 339 31.87 -5.62 11.44
N MET A 340 32.25 -6.42 12.43
CA MET A 340 31.34 -6.79 13.53
C MET A 340 30.95 -5.62 14.43
N GLU A 341 31.86 -4.68 14.67
CA GLU A 341 31.63 -3.57 15.62
C GLU A 341 30.99 -2.34 14.96
N ARG A 342 31.23 -2.14 13.66
CA ARG A 342 31.01 -0.84 13.00
C ARG A 342 30.25 -0.94 11.69
N LEU A 343 29.87 -2.12 11.23
CA LEU A 343 29.09 -2.27 10.01
C LEU A 343 27.81 -3.05 10.30
N HIS A 344 26.69 -2.51 9.84
CA HIS A 344 25.42 -3.21 9.84
C HIS A 344 24.78 -3.04 8.45
N ILE A 345 24.23 -4.12 7.91
CA ILE A 345 23.64 -4.13 6.57
C ILE A 345 22.24 -4.72 6.68
N GLU A 346 21.24 -3.99 6.25
CA GLU A 346 19.83 -4.44 6.27
C GLU A 346 19.18 -4.24 4.90
N ASP A 347 18.21 -5.07 4.54
CA ASP A 347 17.34 -4.89 3.35
C ASP A 347 18.10 -4.69 2.02
N CYS A 348 19.27 -5.31 1.87
CA CYS A 348 20.09 -5.20 0.65
C CYS A 348 19.95 -6.43 -0.25
N ALA A 349 19.95 -6.25 -1.57
CA ALA A 349 19.76 -7.39 -2.48
C ALA A 349 21.01 -8.28 -2.56
N VAL A 350 22.20 -7.69 -2.73
CA VAL A 350 23.46 -8.44 -2.86
C VAL A 350 24.58 -7.78 -2.07
N VAL A 351 25.28 -8.56 -1.24
CA VAL A 351 26.47 -8.15 -0.49
C VAL A 351 27.66 -9.00 -0.90
N GLN A 352 28.67 -8.36 -1.49
CA GLN A 352 29.89 -8.99 -1.96
C GLN A 352 31.08 -8.68 -1.04
N CYS A 353 31.79 -9.72 -0.61
CA CYS A 353 33.03 -9.61 0.17
C CYS A 353 34.03 -10.70 -0.25
N CYS A 354 35.27 -10.66 0.25
CA CYS A 354 36.20 -11.79 0.09
C CYS A 354 35.85 -12.95 1.06
N GLU A 355 36.33 -14.15 0.74
CA GLU A 355 36.08 -15.39 1.50
C GLU A 355 36.45 -15.24 2.99
N ALA A 356 37.54 -14.54 3.30
CA ALA A 356 38.02 -14.35 4.67
C ALA A 356 37.06 -13.53 5.57
N LEU A 357 36.18 -12.72 4.96
CA LEU A 357 35.24 -11.84 5.65
C LEU A 357 33.81 -12.39 5.66
N GLU A 358 33.52 -13.43 4.87
CA GLU A 358 32.17 -13.92 4.60
C GLU A 358 31.37 -14.22 5.88
N ASP A 359 31.93 -14.96 6.84
CA ASP A 359 31.29 -15.24 8.12
C ASP A 359 30.94 -13.97 8.92
N ALA A 360 31.85 -12.99 8.93
CA ALA A 360 31.65 -11.77 9.70
C ALA A 360 30.59 -10.87 9.06
N VAL A 361 30.57 -10.83 7.73
CA VAL A 361 29.57 -10.11 6.95
C VAL A 361 28.21 -10.77 7.10
N ALA A 362 28.13 -12.10 7.00
CA ALA A 362 26.89 -12.85 7.21
C ALA A 362 26.29 -12.63 8.61
N MET A 363 27.11 -12.46 9.64
CA MET A 363 26.63 -12.17 11.01
C MET A 363 26.05 -10.76 11.20
N ILE A 364 26.43 -9.77 10.38
CA ILE A 364 25.95 -8.39 10.52
C ILE A 364 24.88 -8.02 9.49
N CYS A 365 24.55 -8.93 8.57
CA CYS A 365 23.53 -8.78 7.55
C CYS A 365 22.17 -9.25 8.09
N GLU A 366 21.15 -8.40 7.98
CA GLU A 366 19.75 -8.73 8.25
C GLU A 366 18.95 -8.56 6.94
N ASP A 367 18.06 -9.51 6.62
CA ASP A 367 17.19 -9.44 5.42
C ASP A 367 17.93 -9.18 4.08
N VAL A 368 19.12 -9.78 3.93
CA VAL A 368 19.92 -9.71 2.70
C VAL A 368 19.68 -10.95 1.82
N ALA A 369 19.36 -10.76 0.54
CA ALA A 369 19.01 -11.89 -0.34
C ALA A 369 20.22 -12.78 -0.72
N GLN A 370 21.42 -12.20 -0.84
CA GLN A 370 22.64 -12.95 -1.15
C GLN A 370 23.89 -12.31 -0.52
N VAL A 371 24.68 -13.11 0.20
CA VAL A 371 25.99 -12.74 0.78
C VAL A 371 27.05 -13.73 0.27
N GLY A 372 28.21 -13.24 -0.16
CA GLY A 372 29.31 -14.12 -0.60
C GLY A 372 30.35 -13.46 -1.50
N HIS A 373 31.33 -14.25 -1.94
CA HIS A 373 32.38 -13.81 -2.85
C HIS A 373 32.01 -14.03 -4.33
N ALA A 374 32.75 -13.40 -5.25
CA ALA A 374 32.44 -13.38 -6.68
C ALA A 374 32.26 -14.78 -7.29
N ASP A 375 33.04 -15.77 -6.84
CA ASP A 375 33.00 -17.15 -7.35
C ASP A 375 31.82 -17.97 -6.77
N HIS A 376 31.23 -17.52 -5.66
CA HIS A 376 30.06 -18.13 -5.01
C HIS A 376 28.73 -17.46 -5.40
N MET A 377 28.79 -16.41 -6.23
CA MET A 377 27.61 -15.64 -6.66
C MET A 377 26.93 -16.20 -7.94
N ASP A 378 27.43 -17.31 -8.48
CA ASP A 378 26.84 -18.04 -9.62
C ASP A 378 25.64 -18.89 -9.16
N GLY A 379 24.50 -18.23 -8.99
CA GLY A 379 23.27 -18.87 -8.53
C GLY A 379 22.01 -18.06 -8.85
N GLY A 380 21.68 -17.89 -10.14
CA GLY A 380 20.33 -17.60 -10.62
C GLY A 380 19.58 -16.40 -10.02
N GLY A 381 20.30 -15.39 -9.53
CA GLY A 381 19.76 -14.20 -8.88
C GLY A 381 19.97 -12.92 -9.70
N ILE A 382 19.36 -11.82 -9.22
CA ILE A 382 19.16 -10.49 -9.81
C ILE A 382 20.34 -9.88 -10.61
N GLY A 383 21.58 -10.34 -10.37
CA GLY A 383 22.76 -9.97 -11.16
C GLY A 383 22.64 -10.28 -12.66
N ASP A 384 21.98 -11.39 -13.04
CA ASP A 384 21.70 -11.70 -14.45
C ASP A 384 20.69 -10.74 -15.07
N THR A 385 19.77 -10.19 -14.25
CA THR A 385 18.77 -9.22 -14.68
C THR A 385 19.39 -7.83 -14.93
N ILE A 386 20.43 -7.45 -14.18
CA ILE A 386 21.19 -6.22 -14.44
C ILE A 386 22.07 -6.38 -15.68
N LYS A 387 22.65 -7.56 -15.90
CA LYS A 387 23.36 -7.91 -17.15
C LYS A 387 22.41 -7.90 -18.36
N ALA A 388 21.16 -8.35 -18.19
CA ALA A 388 20.11 -8.26 -19.20
C ALA A 388 19.63 -6.82 -19.44
N ALA A 389 19.55 -5.99 -18.39
CA ALA A 389 19.15 -4.59 -18.48
C ALA A 389 20.23 -3.70 -19.13
N LEU A 390 21.51 -4.02 -18.95
CA LEU A 390 22.64 -3.28 -19.54
C LEU A 390 23.16 -3.88 -20.86
N GLY A 391 22.76 -5.10 -21.22
CA GLY A 391 23.19 -5.82 -22.43
C GLY A 391 22.33 -5.61 -23.69
N GLY A 392 21.29 -4.78 -23.64
CA GLY A 392 20.20 -4.78 -24.63
C GLY A 392 20.28 -3.79 -25.81
N ILE A 393 21.45 -3.33 -26.27
CA ILE A 393 21.48 -2.33 -27.38
C ILE A 393 21.32 -2.97 -28.77
N LYS A 394 21.46 -4.30 -28.92
CA LYS A 394 21.29 -4.99 -30.22
C LYS A 394 19.89 -5.54 -30.51
N GLY A 395 19.03 -5.75 -29.50
CA GLY A 395 17.67 -6.29 -29.68
C GLY A 395 16.56 -5.23 -29.87
N ALA A 396 16.87 -3.95 -29.64
CA ALA A 396 15.90 -2.86 -29.66
C ALA A 396 15.47 -2.44 -31.09
N LEU A 397 16.27 -2.74 -32.13
CA LEU A 397 15.99 -2.28 -33.50
C LEU A 397 14.87 -3.08 -34.20
N ASP A 398 14.62 -4.33 -33.77
CA ASP A 398 13.62 -5.23 -34.37
C ASP A 398 12.35 -5.38 -33.53
N THR A 399 12.18 -4.58 -32.47
CA THR A 399 11.06 -4.70 -31.53
C THR A 399 10.24 -3.41 -31.49
N LYS A 400 8.95 -3.50 -31.82
CA LYS A 400 7.98 -2.41 -31.62
C LYS A 400 7.39 -2.53 -30.23
N VAL A 401 7.60 -1.51 -29.41
CA VAL A 401 7.03 -1.44 -28.05
C VAL A 401 5.90 -0.41 -28.02
N ILE A 402 4.75 -0.83 -27.52
CA ILE A 402 3.58 0.03 -27.28
C ILE A 402 3.37 0.11 -25.78
N ASN A 403 3.50 1.30 -25.20
CA ASN A 403 3.16 1.57 -23.81
C ASN A 403 1.95 2.49 -23.80
N ALA A 404 0.81 2.00 -23.32
CA ALA A 404 -0.43 2.76 -23.30
C ALA A 404 -1.25 2.43 -22.07
N THR A 405 -2.12 3.33 -21.64
CA THR A 405 -3.10 2.98 -20.61
C THR A 405 -4.14 2.00 -21.15
N GLN A 406 -4.64 2.27 -22.35
CA GLN A 406 -5.57 1.42 -23.08
C GLN A 406 -5.07 1.23 -24.52
N TYR A 407 -5.16 0.02 -25.04
CA TYR A 407 -4.80 -0.27 -26.43
C TYR A 407 -5.85 -1.18 -27.08
N VAL A 408 -6.16 -0.94 -28.35
CA VAL A 408 -7.07 -1.76 -29.16
C VAL A 408 -6.24 -2.48 -30.21
N LEU A 409 -6.36 -3.80 -30.26
CA LEU A 409 -5.73 -4.67 -31.24
C LEU A 409 -6.59 -4.78 -32.51
#